data_AF-A0A378U5A6-F1
#
_entry.id   AF-A0A378U5A6-F1
#
_cell.length_a   1.000
_cell.length_b   1.000
_cell.length_c   1.000
_cell.angle_alpha   90.00
_cell.angle_beta   90.00
_cell.angle_gamma   90.00
#
_symmetry.space_group_name_H-M   'P 1'
#
loop_
_entity.id
_entity.type
_entity.pdbx_description
1 polymer ?
#
loop_
_entity_poly.entity_id
_entity_poly.type
_entity_poly.pdbx_seq_one_letter_code
_entity_poly.pdbx_strand_id
1 'polypeptide(L)'
;MMVISIEQTGAGDAMHALLAAAGRKRTGGVDRYFVVVDEDIDITDINHVLWALFTRVDPAESIHVLRTPTTAIDPRLSPAKREAGDMSMGIVLIDACKPFAWKDSYPRANRFDEPYRAEIRDRWKATLPL
;
A
#
# COMPACT_ATOMS: atom_id res chain seq x y z
N MET A 1 3.81 8.36 -0.06
CA MET A 1 2.95 7.14 -0.05
C MET A 1 3.44 6.31 1.11
N MET A 2 2.51 5.76 1.89
CA MET A 2 2.80 4.92 3.04
C MET A 2 2.23 3.53 2.77
N VAL A 3 3.07 2.51 2.92
CA VAL A 3 2.69 1.11 2.78
C VAL A 3 2.86 0.44 4.14
N ILE A 4 1.88 -0.35 4.55
CA ILE A 4 1.81 -1.00 5.85
C ILE A 4 1.63 -2.49 5.58
N SER A 5 2.56 -3.32 6.06
CA SER A 5 2.41 -4.77 6.02
C SER A 5 1.84 -5.25 7.35
N ILE A 6 0.82 -6.11 7.28
CA ILE A 6 0.17 -6.70 8.45
C ILE A 6 0.03 -8.20 8.28
N GLU A 7 0.01 -8.92 9.40
CA GLU A 7 -0.56 -10.27 9.45
C GLU A 7 -2.03 -10.15 9.84
N GLN A 8 -2.95 -10.58 8.97
CA GLN A 8 -4.37 -10.45 9.27
C GLN A 8 -4.83 -11.49 10.30
N THR A 9 -5.37 -11.04 11.43
CA THR A 9 -5.91 -11.88 12.52
C THR A 9 -7.43 -11.77 12.67
N GLY A 10 -8.03 -10.72 12.13
CA GLY A 10 -9.47 -10.46 12.17
C GLY A 10 -9.97 -9.68 10.96
N ALA A 11 -11.28 -9.83 10.69
CA ALA A 11 -11.97 -9.00 9.71
C ALA A 11 -11.94 -7.54 10.21
N GLY A 12 -11.26 -6.66 9.48
CA GLY A 12 -11.14 -5.23 9.82
C GLY A 12 -9.74 -4.77 10.24
N ASP A 13 -8.78 -5.69 10.44
CA ASP A 13 -7.39 -5.33 10.77
C ASP A 13 -6.78 -4.38 9.74
N ALA A 14 -7.04 -4.65 8.46
CA ALA A 14 -6.65 -3.80 7.35
C ALA A 14 -7.13 -2.34 7.52
N MET A 15 -8.42 -2.17 7.81
CA MET A 15 -9.02 -0.84 7.96
C MET A 15 -8.53 -0.13 9.24
N HIS A 16 -8.35 -0.86 10.34
CA HIS A 16 -7.77 -0.29 11.56
C HIS A 16 -6.35 0.22 11.32
N ALA A 17 -5.51 -0.55 10.64
CA ALA A 17 -4.15 -0.14 10.29
C ALA A 17 -4.13 1.10 9.38
N LEU A 18 -4.99 1.13 8.35
CA LEU A 18 -5.14 2.28 7.45
C LEU A 18 -5.59 3.55 8.20
N LEU A 19 -6.59 3.45 9.07
CA LEU A 19 -7.08 4.58 9.86
C LEU A 19 -6.02 5.08 10.86
N ALA A 20 -5.31 4.17 11.53
CA ALA A 20 -4.23 4.54 12.44
C ALA A 20 -3.12 5.29 11.70
N ALA A 21 -2.72 4.80 10.53
CA ALA A 21 -1.71 5.45 9.69
C ALA A 21 -2.18 6.80 9.13
N ALA A 22 -3.45 6.92 8.76
CA ALA A 22 -4.03 8.15 8.23
C ALA A 22 -4.24 9.22 9.31
N GLY A 23 -4.57 8.80 10.54
CA GLY A 23 -4.88 9.64 11.70
C GLY A 23 -3.65 10.14 12.47
N ARG A 24 -2.45 9.61 12.19
CA ARG A 24 -1.21 10.08 12.82
C ARG A 24 -0.96 11.56 12.53
N LYS A 25 -0.26 12.24 13.45
CA LYS A 25 0.26 13.59 13.20
C LYS A 25 1.22 13.55 12.00
N ARG A 26 0.95 14.38 10.99
CA ARG A 26 1.78 14.49 9.79
C ARG A 26 2.82 15.59 9.99
N THR A 27 4.08 15.20 10.15
CA THR A 27 5.20 16.15 10.26
C THR A 27 5.61 16.63 8.86
N GLY A 28 4.82 17.56 8.29
CA GLY A 28 5.12 18.21 7.00
C GLY A 28 4.89 17.36 5.74
N GLY A 29 4.57 16.06 5.87
CA GLY A 29 4.32 15.18 4.74
C GLY A 29 2.97 15.37 4.06
N VAL A 30 2.94 15.26 2.73
CA VAL A 30 1.74 15.28 1.86
C VAL A 30 1.35 13.87 1.41
N ASP A 31 1.49 12.88 2.30
CA ASP A 31 1.13 11.50 2.00
C ASP A 31 -0.35 11.39 1.65
N ARG A 32 -0.63 10.98 0.41
CA ARG A 32 -1.99 10.81 -0.13
C ARG A 32 -2.42 9.36 -0.22
N TYR A 33 -1.48 8.46 -0.43
CA TYR A 33 -1.76 7.05 -0.68
C TYR A 33 -1.30 6.26 0.54
N PHE A 34 -2.26 5.62 1.20
CA PHE A 34 -2.04 4.68 2.30
C PHE A 34 -2.50 3.31 1.81
N VAL A 35 -1.58 2.36 1.78
CA VAL A 35 -1.83 1.01 1.27
C VAL A 35 -1.52 0.02 2.39
N VAL A 36 -2.46 -0.87 2.67
CA VAL A 36 -2.22 -2.03 3.52
C VAL A 36 -2.03 -3.25 2.65
N VAL A 37 -1.09 -4.12 3.01
CA VAL A 37 -0.78 -5.38 2.34
C VAL A 37 -0.55 -6.48 3.37
N ASP A 38 -0.69 -7.75 2.96
CA ASP A 38 -0.37 -8.89 3.83
C ASP A 38 1.16 -9.02 4.07
N GLU A 39 1.53 -9.89 5.00
CA GLU A 39 2.90 -10.21 5.41
C GLU A 39 3.75 -10.87 4.32
N ASP A 40 3.11 -11.39 3.27
CA ASP A 40 3.80 -12.00 2.12
C ASP A 40 4.34 -10.97 1.10
N ILE A 41 4.05 -9.68 1.31
CA ILE A 41 4.47 -8.58 0.44
C ILE A 41 5.70 -7.88 1.02
N ASP A 42 6.79 -7.88 0.25
CA ASP A 42 7.96 -7.03 0.56
C ASP A 42 7.65 -5.56 0.21
N ILE A 43 7.43 -4.75 1.25
CA ILE A 43 7.10 -3.32 1.09
C ILE A 43 8.29 -2.46 0.66
N THR A 44 9.51 -3.00 0.65
CA THR A 44 10.70 -2.31 0.14
C THR A 44 10.83 -2.44 -1.38
N ASP A 45 10.14 -3.41 -2.00
CA ASP A 45 10.03 -3.56 -3.45
C ASP A 45 8.66 -3.07 -3.95
N ILE A 46 8.67 -1.95 -4.68
CA ILE A 46 7.45 -1.37 -5.25
C ILE A 46 6.71 -2.35 -6.18
N ASN A 47 7.41 -3.28 -6.85
CA ASN A 47 6.78 -4.24 -7.74
C ASN A 47 5.91 -5.24 -6.97
N HIS A 48 6.32 -5.64 -5.77
CA HIS A 48 5.48 -6.48 -4.90
C HIS A 48 4.24 -5.73 -4.41
N VAL A 49 4.38 -4.46 -4.03
CA VAL A 49 3.23 -3.63 -3.61
C VAL A 49 2.25 -3.44 -4.77
N LEU A 50 2.76 -3.14 -5.97
CA LEU A 50 1.93 -3.02 -7.18
C LEU A 50 1.25 -4.33 -7.55
N TRP A 51 1.95 -5.47 -7.43
CA TRP A 51 1.34 -6.77 -7.65
C TRP A 51 0.18 -7.04 -6.70
N ALA A 52 0.32 -6.73 -5.40
CA ALA A 52 -0.77 -6.82 -4.44
C ALA A 52 -1.95 -5.91 -4.83
N LEU A 53 -1.66 -4.65 -5.18
CA LEU A 53 -2.67 -3.70 -5.66
C LEU A 53 -3.45 -4.23 -6.88
N PHE A 54 -2.78 -4.82 -7.86
CA PHE A 54 -3.43 -5.29 -9.10
C PHE A 54 -4.15 -6.63 -8.97
N THR A 55 -3.90 -7.41 -7.92
CA THR A 55 -4.46 -8.76 -7.78
C THR A 55 -5.45 -8.91 -6.63
N ARG A 56 -5.36 -8.07 -5.59
CA ARG A 56 -6.15 -8.21 -4.36
C ARG A 56 -7.21 -7.13 -4.18
N VAL A 57 -7.06 -5.98 -4.84
CA VAL A 57 -7.96 -4.83 -4.68
C VAL A 57 -9.15 -4.96 -5.62
N ASP A 58 -10.36 -4.94 -5.06
CA ASP A 58 -11.55 -4.53 -5.79
C ASP A 58 -11.77 -3.02 -5.54
N PRO A 59 -11.63 -2.14 -6.55
CA PRO A 59 -11.77 -0.71 -6.34
C PRO A 59 -13.10 -0.27 -5.72
N ALA A 60 -14.19 -1.05 -5.88
CA ALA A 60 -15.50 -0.70 -5.33
C ALA A 60 -15.58 -0.94 -3.81
N GLU A 61 -14.81 -1.89 -3.28
CA GLU A 61 -14.92 -2.35 -1.89
C GLU A 61 -13.67 -2.01 -1.07
N SER A 62 -12.50 -2.02 -1.70
CA SER A 62 -11.19 -1.92 -1.05
C SER A 62 -10.64 -0.49 -0.95
N ILE A 63 -11.33 0.51 -1.52
CA ILE A 63 -10.83 1.89 -1.61
C ILE A 63 -11.72 2.86 -0.83
N HIS A 64 -11.11 3.63 0.07
CA HIS A 64 -11.79 4.70 0.79
C HIS A 64 -11.09 6.04 0.56
N VAL A 65 -11.85 7.06 0.16
CA VAL A 65 -11.34 8.42 -0.04
C VAL A 65 -11.75 9.29 1.13
N LEU A 66 -10.79 9.92 1.78
CA LEU A 66 -11.02 10.82 2.92
C LEU A 66 -10.49 12.22 2.62
N ARG A 67 -11.12 13.23 3.23
CA ARG A 67 -10.63 14.61 3.19
C ARG A 67 -9.84 14.90 4.46
N THR A 68 -8.64 15.46 4.29
CA THR A 68 -7.74 15.80 5.41
C THR A 68 -7.06 17.15 5.18
N PRO A 69 -6.52 17.79 6.23
CA PRO A 69 -5.71 18.99 6.05
C PRO A 69 -4.45 18.72 5.23
N THR A 70 -4.00 19.73 4.48
CA THR A 70 -2.72 19.75 3.76
C THR A 70 -1.84 20.92 4.20
N THR A 71 -0.64 21.02 3.64
CA THR A 71 0.33 22.07 3.94
C THR A 71 0.55 22.99 2.73
N ALA A 72 1.14 24.15 2.96
CA ALA A 72 1.40 25.13 1.90
C ALA A 72 2.37 24.65 0.81
N ILE A 73 3.17 23.61 1.09
CA ILE A 73 4.12 23.00 0.15
C ILE A 73 3.49 21.95 -0.77
N ASP A 74 2.19 21.66 -0.59
CA ASP A 74 1.46 20.72 -1.45
C ASP A 74 1.34 21.25 -2.89
N PRO A 75 1.96 20.58 -3.88
CA PRO A 75 1.96 21.07 -5.26
C PRO A 75 0.60 20.95 -5.94
N ARG A 76 -0.33 20.14 -5.41
CA ARG A 76 -1.70 20.00 -5.94
C ARG A 76 -2.67 21.02 -5.35
N LEU A 77 -2.27 21.80 -4.34
CA LEU A 77 -3.09 22.87 -3.79
C LEU A 77 -3.21 23.99 -4.84
N SER A 78 -4.40 24.15 -5.42
CA SER A 78 -4.63 25.15 -6.47
C SER A 78 -4.50 26.59 -5.94
N PRO A 79 -4.16 27.57 -6.80
CA PRO A 79 -4.12 28.98 -6.41
C PRO A 79 -5.44 29.45 -5.78
N ALA A 80 -6.58 29.11 -6.38
CA ALA A 80 -7.90 29.48 -5.85
C ALA A 80 -8.17 28.91 -4.44
N LYS A 81 -7.77 27.65 -4.17
CA LYS A 81 -7.89 27.09 -2.81
C LYS A 81 -6.99 27.81 -1.83
N ARG A 82 -5.76 28.14 -2.24
CA ARG A 82 -4.79 28.86 -1.41
C ARG A 82 -5.30 30.26 -1.05
N GLU A 83 -5.84 30.99 -2.03
CA GLU A 83 -6.44 32.31 -1.84
C GLU A 83 -7.68 32.26 -0.92
N ALA A 84 -8.50 31.22 -1.05
CA ALA A 84 -9.67 30.98 -0.21
C ALA A 84 -9.33 30.43 1.19
N GLY A 85 -8.06 30.13 1.49
CA GLY A 85 -7.66 29.48 2.74
C GLY A 85 -8.11 28.02 2.90
N ASP A 86 -8.58 27.36 1.83
CA ASP A 86 -8.96 25.95 1.84
C ASP A 86 -7.73 25.04 1.80
N MET A 87 -7.12 24.83 2.97
CA MET A 87 -5.95 23.97 3.17
C MET A 87 -6.34 22.50 3.30
N SER A 88 -7.06 21.96 2.32
CA SER A 88 -7.50 20.56 2.32
C SER A 88 -7.02 19.77 1.10
N MET A 89 -6.80 18.48 1.34
CA MET A 89 -6.48 17.49 0.33
C MET A 89 -7.29 16.21 0.51
N GLY A 90 -7.48 15.48 -0.58
CA GLY A 90 -7.92 14.09 -0.55
C GLY A 90 -6.75 13.16 -0.27
N ILE A 91 -7.00 12.15 0.57
CA ILE A 91 -6.16 10.96 0.71
C ILE A 91 -6.99 9.74 0.29
N VAL A 92 -6.30 8.65 0.00
CA VAL A 92 -6.89 7.36 -0.31
C VAL A 92 -6.30 6.31 0.62
N LEU A 93 -7.17 5.49 1.18
CA LEU A 93 -6.87 4.28 1.94
C LEU A 93 -7.19 3.10 1.02
N ILE A 94 -6.24 2.18 0.86
CA ILE A 94 -6.37 1.05 -0.05
C ILE A 94 -6.07 -0.23 0.73
N ASP A 95 -7.06 -1.09 0.82
CA ASP A 95 -6.91 -2.45 1.32
C ASP A 95 -6.45 -3.35 0.17
N ALA A 96 -5.16 -3.67 0.13
CA ALA A 96 -4.58 -4.62 -0.81
C ALA A 96 -4.25 -5.96 -0.11
N CYS A 97 -4.95 -6.30 0.96
CA CYS A 97 -4.89 -7.62 1.57
C CYS A 97 -5.79 -8.63 0.83
N LYS A 98 -5.50 -9.92 1.00
CA LYS A 98 -6.43 -10.99 0.62
C LYS A 98 -7.72 -10.85 1.45
N PRO A 99 -8.92 -11.04 0.88
CA PRO A 99 -10.15 -10.92 1.64
C PRO A 99 -10.18 -11.88 2.84
N PHE A 100 -10.25 -11.32 4.05
CA PHE A 100 -10.06 -12.09 5.30
C PHE A 100 -10.97 -13.31 5.40
N ALA A 101 -12.24 -13.18 5.01
CA ALA A 101 -13.26 -14.23 5.12
C ALA A 101 -12.91 -15.53 4.38
N TRP A 102 -12.05 -15.47 3.36
CA TRP A 102 -11.63 -16.63 2.58
C TRP A 102 -10.12 -16.60 2.25
N LYS A 103 -9.31 -15.92 3.09
CA LYS A 103 -7.88 -15.71 2.83
C LYS A 103 -7.10 -17.02 2.65
N ASP A 104 -7.48 -18.06 3.37
CA ASP A 104 -6.80 -19.37 3.34
C ASP A 104 -7.11 -20.15 2.05
N SER A 105 -8.22 -19.81 1.39
CA SER A 105 -8.61 -20.37 0.08
C SER A 105 -8.19 -19.47 -1.08
N TYR A 106 -7.56 -18.32 -0.80
CA TYR A 106 -7.08 -17.41 -1.83
C TYR A 106 -5.98 -18.10 -2.67
N PRO A 107 -5.97 -17.93 -4.02
CA PRO A 107 -5.00 -18.59 -4.88
C PRO A 107 -3.55 -18.36 -4.43
N ARG A 108 -2.77 -19.44 -4.37
CA ARG A 108 -1.35 -19.35 -4.00
C ARG A 108 -0.60 -18.53 -5.05
N ALA A 109 0.28 -17.64 -4.59
CA ALA A 109 1.17 -16.90 -5.47
C ALA A 109 2.05 -17.87 -6.26
N ASN A 110 2.12 -17.69 -7.59
CA ASN A 110 3.05 -18.45 -8.43
C ASN A 110 4.46 -17.86 -8.29
N ARG A 111 5.09 -18.12 -7.15
CA ARG A 111 6.43 -17.65 -6.81
C ARG A 111 7.22 -18.78 -6.19
N PHE A 112 8.44 -18.99 -6.72
CA PHE A 112 9.42 -19.84 -6.06
C PHE A 112 9.88 -19.23 -4.75
N ASP A 113 10.18 -20.07 -3.76
CA ASP A 113 10.71 -19.61 -2.48
C ASP A 113 12.07 -18.90 -2.64
N GLU A 114 12.43 -18.10 -1.63
CA GLU A 114 13.66 -17.31 -1.69
C GLU A 114 14.93 -18.17 -1.75
N PRO A 115 15.03 -19.31 -1.03
CA PRO A 115 16.17 -20.22 -1.16
C PRO A 115 16.37 -20.74 -2.59
N TYR A 116 15.32 -21.21 -3.26
CA TYR A 116 15.43 -21.70 -4.64
C TYR A 116 15.79 -20.56 -5.60
N ARG A 117 15.21 -19.37 -5.42
CA ARG A 117 15.58 -18.20 -6.22
C ARG A 117 17.05 -17.80 -6.04
N ALA A 118 17.57 -17.89 -4.82
CA ALA A 118 18.99 -17.65 -4.53
C ALA A 118 19.89 -18.71 -5.19
N GLU A 119 19.52 -19.99 -5.10
CA GLU A 119 20.24 -21.09 -5.76
C GLU A 119 20.31 -20.89 -7.28
N ILE A 120 19.19 -20.54 -7.93
CA ILE A 120 19.14 -20.30 -9.37
C ILE A 120 19.97 -19.06 -9.74
N ARG A 121 19.91 -17.97 -8.96
CA ARG A 121 20.76 -16.80 -9.20
C ARG A 121 22.24 -17.14 -9.10
N ASP A 122 22.67 -17.89 -8.09
CA ASP A 122 24.06 -18.29 -7.95
C ASP A 122 24.52 -19.19 -9.10
N ARG A 123 23.68 -20.15 -9.51
CA ARG A 123 23.94 -21.06 -10.63
C ARG A 123 24.17 -20.32 -11.96
N TRP A 124 23.43 -19.24 -12.20
CA TRP A 124 23.45 -18.52 -13.48
C TRP A 124 24.23 -17.21 -13.47
N LYS A 125 24.85 -16.82 -12.34
CA LYS A 125 25.57 -15.54 -12.18
C LYS A 125 26.69 -15.29 -13.21
N ALA A 126 27.27 -16.35 -13.76
CA ALA A 126 28.34 -16.24 -14.77
C ALA A 126 27.80 -16.03 -16.19
N THR A 127 26.53 -16.35 -16.44
CA THR A 127 25.91 -16.36 -17.78
C THR A 127 24.93 -15.21 -17.97
N LEU A 128 24.20 -14.87 -16.91
CA LEU A 128 23.17 -13.82 -16.94
C LEU A 128 23.67 -12.62 -16.13
N PRO A 129 23.46 -11.37 -16.61
CA PRO A 129 23.72 -10.16 -15.85
C PRO A 129 22.60 -9.98 -14.80
N LEU A 130 22.58 -10.86 -13.79
CA LEU A 130 21.63 -10.89 -12.69
C LEU A 130 22.07 -9.99 -11.53
#